data_AF-A0A956HZI8-F1
#
_entry.id   AF-A0A956HZI8-F1
#
_cell.length_a   1.000
_cell.length_b   1.000
_cell.length_c   1.000
_cell.angle_alpha   90.00
_cell.angle_beta   90.00
_cell.angle_gamma   90.00
#
_symmetry.space_group_name_H-M   'P 1'
#
loop_
_entity.id
_entity.type
_entity.pdbx_description
1 polymer ?
#
loop_
_entity_poly.entity_id
_entity_poly.type
_entity_poly.pdbx_seq_one_letter_code
_entity_poly.pdbx_strand_id
1 'polypeptide(L)'
;MEQSRFQLVLWCALFAFLCLELLLVGVRRAWRSYQGRVHAKAGLAAERRAESLLRKRGYRIEAVHAESPWRVRVNGELREFRLRADFLAWKDGARFVVEVKSGERGRTVASAETRRQLLEYALAFDVDGVLLLDARERSLERIEFVALHAPLARAG
;
A
#
# COMPACT_ATOMS: atom_id res chain seq x y z
N MET A 1 -57.74 -9.08 30.00
CA MET A 1 -57.44 -9.73 28.71
C MET A 1 -56.79 -8.79 27.69
N GLU A 2 -57.21 -7.53 27.55
CA GLU A 2 -56.60 -6.58 26.59
C GLU A 2 -55.15 -6.22 26.90
N GLN A 3 -54.81 -6.01 28.18
CA GLN A 3 -53.44 -5.64 28.58
C GLN A 3 -52.38 -6.70 28.21
N SER A 4 -52.72 -7.99 28.33
CA SER A 4 -51.83 -9.10 27.95
C SER A 4 -51.63 -9.18 26.44
N ARG A 5 -52.65 -8.85 25.63
CA ARG A 5 -52.54 -8.80 24.17
C ARG A 5 -51.64 -7.65 23.72
N PHE A 6 -51.76 -6.50 24.36
CA PHE A 6 -50.91 -5.34 24.07
C PHE A 6 -49.43 -5.62 24.40
N GLN A 7 -49.15 -6.24 25.55
CA GLN A 7 -47.79 -6.66 25.92
C GLN A 7 -47.20 -7.65 24.92
N LEU A 8 -47.98 -8.63 24.46
CA LEU A 8 -47.54 -9.60 23.45
C LEU A 8 -47.11 -8.91 22.15
N VAL A 9 -47.92 -7.96 21.66
CA VAL A 9 -47.61 -7.19 20.44
C VAL A 9 -46.32 -6.39 20.59
N LEU A 10 -46.11 -5.74 21.74
CA LEU A 10 -44.87 -5.01 22.03
C LEU A 10 -43.64 -5.92 22.06
N TRP A 11 -43.73 -7.10 22.68
CA TRP A 11 -42.64 -8.07 22.69
C TRP A 11 -42.32 -8.61 21.30
N CYS A 12 -43.34 -8.90 20.50
CA CYS A 12 -43.15 -9.31 19.10
C CYS A 12 -42.48 -8.21 18.27
N ALA A 13 -42.88 -6.95 18.45
CA ALA A 13 -42.27 -5.82 17.76
C ALA A 13 -40.80 -5.61 18.17
N LEU A 14 -40.50 -5.69 19.47
CA LEU A 14 -39.13 -5.59 19.98
C LEU A 14 -38.24 -6.72 19.44
N PHE A 15 -38.75 -7.95 19.44
CA PHE A 15 -38.05 -9.11 18.91
C PHE A 15 -37.80 -8.96 17.40
N ALA A 16 -38.80 -8.55 16.63
CA ALA A 16 -38.66 -8.30 15.20
C ALA A 16 -37.61 -7.21 14.91
N PHE A 17 -37.60 -6.13 15.69
CA PHE A 17 -36.61 -5.06 15.58
C PHE A 17 -35.20 -5.58 15.88
N LEU A 18 -35.01 -6.35 16.95
CA LEU A 18 -33.72 -6.95 17.28
C LEU A 18 -33.24 -7.92 16.19
N CYS A 19 -34.14 -8.76 15.65
CA CYS A 19 -33.82 -9.65 14.54
C CYS A 19 -33.41 -8.88 13.29
N LEU A 20 -34.07 -7.77 12.98
CA LEU A 20 -33.73 -6.91 11.86
C LEU A 20 -32.33 -6.30 12.02
N GLU A 21 -31.98 -5.78 13.20
CA GLU A 21 -30.65 -5.24 13.48
C GLU A 21 -29.55 -6.30 13.31
N LEU A 22 -29.77 -7.51 13.84
CA LEU A 22 -28.84 -8.63 13.67
C LEU A 22 -28.68 -9.04 12.19
N LEU A 23 -29.78 -9.08 11.44
CA LEU A 23 -29.77 -9.35 10.00
C LEU A 23 -28.97 -8.27 9.25
N LEU A 24 -29.21 -6.98 9.52
CA LEU A 24 -28.48 -5.87 8.91
C LEU A 24 -26.99 -5.91 9.23
N VAL A 25 -26.60 -6.23 10.46
CA VAL A 25 -25.19 -6.44 10.84
C VAL A 25 -24.59 -7.62 10.06
N GLY A 26 -25.32 -8.73 9.92
CA GLY A 26 -24.91 -9.89 9.13
C GLY A 26 -24.67 -9.53 7.66
N VAL A 27 -25.62 -8.85 7.02
CA VAL A 27 -25.51 -8.37 5.64
C VAL A 27 -24.33 -7.41 5.48
N ARG A 28 -24.17 -6.43 6.38
CA ARG A 28 -23.05 -5.48 6.36
C ARG A 28 -21.69 -6.19 6.51
N ARG A 29 -21.59 -7.23 7.35
CA ARG A 29 -20.37 -8.03 7.50
C ARG A 29 -20.08 -8.85 6.24
N ALA A 30 -21.10 -9.50 5.67
CA ALA A 30 -20.97 -10.25 4.43
C ALA A 30 -20.55 -9.36 3.26
N TRP A 31 -21.17 -8.18 3.12
CA TRP A 31 -20.83 -7.21 2.08
C TRP A 31 -19.39 -6.71 2.20
N ARG A 32 -18.95 -6.32 3.42
CA ARG A 32 -17.56 -5.92 3.67
C ARG A 32 -16.57 -7.03 3.36
N SER A 33 -16.89 -8.27 3.72
CA SER A 33 -16.06 -9.44 3.40
C SER A 33 -15.98 -9.68 1.88
N TYR A 34 -17.12 -9.59 1.19
CA TYR A 34 -17.18 -9.74 -0.26
C TYR A 34 -16.38 -8.66 -0.98
N GLN A 35 -16.58 -7.37 -0.64
CA GLN A 35 -15.79 -6.28 -1.19
C GLN A 35 -14.29 -6.48 -0.92
N GLY A 36 -13.92 -6.85 0.31
CA GLY A 36 -12.53 -7.16 0.66
C GLY A 36 -11.93 -8.27 -0.21
N ARG A 37 -12.68 -9.33 -0.49
CA ARG A 37 -12.24 -10.42 -1.39
C ARG A 37 -12.07 -9.97 -2.83
N VAL A 38 -12.99 -9.14 -3.34
CA VAL A 38 -12.90 -8.58 -4.69
C VAL A 38 -11.66 -7.69 -4.82
N HIS A 39 -11.44 -6.79 -3.87
CA HIS A 39 -10.26 -5.94 -3.83
C HIS A 39 -8.96 -6.74 -3.69
N ALA A 40 -8.92 -7.77 -2.83
CA ALA A 40 -7.76 -8.63 -2.67
C ALA A 40 -7.40 -9.37 -3.97
N LYS A 41 -8.40 -9.91 -4.68
CA LYS A 41 -8.17 -10.56 -5.99
C LYS A 41 -7.64 -9.57 -7.03
N ALA A 42 -8.19 -8.35 -7.05
CA ALA A 42 -7.72 -7.31 -7.97
C ALA A 42 -6.28 -6.87 -7.64
N GLY A 43 -5.94 -6.73 -6.36
CA GLY A 43 -4.58 -6.43 -5.89
C GLY A 43 -3.58 -7.49 -6.33
N LEU A 44 -3.88 -8.76 -6.07
CA LEU A 44 -3.02 -9.88 -6.48
C LEU A 44 -2.83 -9.94 -8.00
N ALA A 45 -3.87 -9.67 -8.77
CA ALA A 45 -3.77 -9.61 -10.23
C ALA A 45 -2.89 -8.44 -10.70
N ALA A 46 -2.94 -7.29 -10.02
CA ALA A 46 -2.10 -6.14 -10.31
C ALA A 46 -0.63 -6.42 -9.98
N GLU A 47 -0.35 -7.00 -8.81
CA GLU A 47 1.00 -7.40 -8.39
C GLU A 47 1.62 -8.39 -9.39
N ARG A 48 0.89 -9.43 -9.80
CA ARG A 48 1.37 -10.40 -10.80
C ARG A 48 1.69 -9.75 -12.14
N ARG A 49 0.88 -8.78 -12.57
CA ARG A 49 1.14 -8.02 -13.81
C ARG A 49 2.38 -7.14 -13.67
N ALA A 50 2.54 -6.48 -12.53
CA ALA A 50 3.71 -5.67 -12.22
C ALA A 50 4.99 -6.51 -12.24
N GLU A 51 4.99 -7.64 -11.53
CA GLU A 51 6.10 -8.59 -11.50
C GLU A 51 6.45 -9.12 -12.90
N SER A 52 5.43 -9.52 -13.67
CA SER A 52 5.62 -9.97 -15.06
C SER A 52 6.24 -8.89 -15.95
N LEU A 53 5.80 -7.64 -15.80
CA LEU A 53 6.28 -6.51 -16.58
C LEU A 53 7.74 -6.17 -16.25
N LEU A 54 8.10 -6.20 -14.96
CA LEU A 54 9.49 -6.03 -14.50
C LEU A 54 10.39 -7.12 -15.08
N ARG A 55 10.00 -8.40 -14.96
CA ARG A 55 10.76 -9.53 -15.52
C ARG A 55 10.93 -9.43 -17.03
N LYS A 56 9.87 -9.09 -17.77
CA LYS A 56 9.92 -8.87 -19.23
C LYS A 56 10.89 -7.74 -19.62
N ARG A 57 11.10 -6.77 -18.72
CA ARG A 57 12.06 -5.67 -18.91
C ARG A 57 13.47 -5.99 -18.41
N GLY A 58 13.75 -7.24 -18.03
CA GLY A 58 15.06 -7.70 -17.60
C GLY A 58 15.37 -7.42 -16.13
N TYR A 59 14.39 -7.05 -15.32
CA TYR A 59 14.59 -6.91 -13.88
C TYR A 59 14.46 -8.25 -13.16
N ARG A 60 15.40 -8.55 -12.27
CA ARG A 60 15.31 -9.65 -11.31
C ARG A 60 14.63 -9.14 -10.04
N ILE A 61 13.55 -9.77 -9.61
CA ILE A 61 12.87 -9.43 -8.36
C ILE A 61 13.63 -10.08 -7.20
N GLU A 62 14.11 -9.28 -6.27
CA GLU A 62 14.80 -9.75 -5.06
C GLU A 62 13.83 -10.00 -3.92
N ALA A 63 12.84 -9.13 -3.76
CA ALA A 63 11.80 -9.26 -2.75
C ALA A 63 10.49 -8.63 -3.22
N VAL A 64 9.38 -9.22 -2.78
CA VAL A 64 8.04 -8.65 -2.86
C VAL A 64 7.70 -8.12 -1.48
N HIS A 65 7.10 -6.93 -1.40
CA HIS A 65 6.73 -6.28 -0.14
C HIS A 65 7.93 -6.08 0.80
N ALA A 66 9.06 -5.63 0.26
CA ALA A 66 10.29 -5.45 1.01
C ALA A 66 10.08 -4.44 2.15
N GLU A 67 10.50 -4.82 3.36
CA GLU A 67 10.54 -3.94 4.52
C GLU A 67 11.98 -3.49 4.79
N SER A 68 12.17 -2.20 5.11
CA SER A 68 13.44 -1.67 5.60
C SER A 68 13.22 -0.82 6.86
N PRO A 69 14.06 -0.96 7.90
CA PRO A 69 14.00 -0.10 9.07
C PRO A 69 14.52 1.30 8.74
N TRP A 70 13.69 2.31 9.00
CA TRP A 70 14.10 3.70 9.04
C TRP A 70 14.29 4.13 10.49
N ARG A 71 15.53 4.45 10.86
CA ARG A 71 15.88 4.97 12.18
C ARG A 71 16.13 6.48 12.16
N VAL A 72 15.54 7.20 13.12
CA VAL A 72 15.69 8.66 13.30
C VAL A 72 16.04 8.93 14.76
N ARG A 73 16.96 9.87 15.02
CA ARG A 73 17.19 10.37 16.38
C ARG A 73 16.37 11.63 16.62
N VAL A 74 15.55 11.63 17.66
CA VAL A 74 14.77 12.79 18.10
C VAL A 74 15.22 13.13 19.50
N ASN A 75 15.87 14.29 19.67
CA ASN A 75 16.44 14.72 20.97
C ASN A 75 17.36 13.65 21.62
N GLY A 76 18.16 12.96 20.80
CA GLY A 76 19.06 11.90 21.25
C GLY A 76 18.42 10.50 21.36
N GLU A 77 17.09 10.39 21.36
CA GLU A 77 16.40 9.11 21.40
C GLU A 77 16.30 8.49 20.00
N LEU A 78 16.73 7.23 19.87
CA LEU A 78 16.57 6.47 18.65
C LEU A 78 15.12 6.00 18.51
N ARG A 79 14.47 6.38 17.41
CA ARG A 79 13.15 5.90 17.01
C ARG A 79 13.28 5.11 15.71
N GLU A 80 12.60 3.99 15.63
CA GLU A 80 12.61 3.12 14.45
C GLU A 80 11.19 3.00 13.89
N PHE A 81 11.11 3.10 12.57
CA PHE A 81 9.91 2.94 11.77
C PHE A 81 10.19 1.87 10.71
N ARG A 82 9.14 1.23 10.19
CA ARG A 82 9.25 0.31 9.06
C ARG A 82 8.68 0.93 7.82
N LEU A 83 9.50 1.02 6.79
CA LEU A 83 9.07 1.41 5.46
C LEU A 83 8.87 0.16 4.61
N ARG A 84 7.75 0.10 3.89
CA ARG A 84 7.42 -1.01 2.99
C ARG A 84 7.35 -0.50 1.55
N ALA A 85 8.05 -1.19 0.67
CA ALA A 85 8.01 -1.00 -0.78
C ALA A 85 7.27 -2.17 -1.45
N ASP A 86 6.68 -1.97 -2.63
CA ASP A 86 5.99 -3.05 -3.34
C ASP A 86 6.96 -4.13 -3.83
N PHE A 87 8.09 -3.73 -4.41
CA PHE A 87 9.15 -4.64 -4.82
C PHE A 87 10.53 -4.06 -4.59
N LEU A 88 11.50 -4.96 -4.48
CA LEU A 88 12.92 -4.67 -4.61
C LEU A 88 13.44 -5.45 -5.81
N ALA A 89 14.13 -4.77 -6.72
CA ALA A 89 14.54 -5.32 -8.00
C ALA A 89 15.99 -4.98 -8.33
N TRP A 90 16.62 -5.86 -9.11
CA TRP A 90 18.00 -5.72 -9.58
C TRP A 90 18.06 -5.77 -11.10
N LYS A 91 18.85 -4.89 -11.72
CA LYS A 91 19.12 -4.90 -13.16
C LYS A 91 20.43 -4.19 -13.46
N ASP A 92 21.23 -4.75 -14.37
CA ASP A 92 22.45 -4.15 -14.91
C ASP A 92 23.44 -3.64 -13.83
N GLY A 93 23.55 -4.38 -12.71
CA GLY A 93 24.45 -4.02 -11.62
C GLY A 93 23.90 -2.97 -10.65
N ALA A 94 22.64 -2.56 -10.80
CA ALA A 94 21.97 -1.59 -9.94
C ALA A 94 20.72 -2.16 -9.27
N ARG A 95 20.44 -1.68 -8.06
CA ARG A 95 19.29 -2.03 -7.24
C ARG A 95 18.27 -0.91 -7.24
N PHE A 96 17.00 -1.31 -7.23
CA PHE A 96 15.89 -0.38 -7.29
C PHE A 96 14.77 -0.78 -6.34
N VAL A 97 14.24 0.19 -5.61
CA VAL A 97 12.88 0.08 -5.06
C VAL A 97 11.89 0.25 -6.20
N VAL A 98 10.81 -0.52 -6.21
CA VAL A 98 9.68 -0.34 -7.15
C VAL A 98 8.42 0.00 -6.38
N GLU A 99 7.77 1.10 -6.76
CA GLU A 99 6.45 1.51 -6.29
C GLU A 99 5.46 1.34 -7.46
N VAL A 100 4.37 0.60 -7.23
CA VAL A 100 3.33 0.37 -8.23
C VAL A 100 2.21 1.39 -8.05
N LYS A 101 1.90 2.14 -9.11
CA LYS A 101 0.78 3.08 -9.09
C LYS A 101 -0.55 2.32 -9.03
N SER A 102 -1.26 2.42 -7.90
CA SER A 102 -2.62 1.88 -7.76
C SER A 102 -3.67 2.93 -8.16
N GLY A 103 -4.13 2.93 -9.42
CA GLY A 103 -5.29 3.73 -9.87
C GLY A 103 -5.01 4.84 -10.88
N GLU A 104 -6.08 5.54 -11.32
CA GLU A 104 -6.08 6.48 -12.46
C GLU A 104 -5.40 7.83 -12.18
N ARG A 105 -5.32 8.25 -10.92
CA ARG A 105 -4.55 9.44 -10.50
C ARG A 105 -3.24 8.98 -9.88
N GLY A 106 -2.35 8.52 -10.74
CA GLY A 106 -1.04 8.04 -10.34
C GLY A 106 -0.25 9.13 -9.62
N ARG A 107 0.41 8.77 -8.51
CA ARG A 107 1.48 9.56 -7.90
C ARG A 107 2.52 9.86 -8.98
N THR A 108 2.70 11.13 -9.34
CA THR A 108 3.72 11.56 -10.31
C THR A 108 4.86 12.26 -9.59
N VAL A 109 6.06 12.19 -10.16
CA VAL A 109 7.23 12.91 -9.63
C VAL A 109 7.01 14.43 -9.60
N ALA A 110 6.02 14.95 -10.34
CA ALA A 110 5.65 16.36 -10.32
C ALA A 110 5.04 16.79 -8.97
N SER A 111 4.42 15.88 -8.22
CA SER A 111 3.85 16.20 -6.90
C SER A 111 4.93 16.25 -5.81
N ALA A 112 4.86 17.24 -4.93
CA ALA A 112 5.80 17.36 -3.81
C ALA A 112 5.69 16.18 -2.83
N GLU A 113 4.48 15.66 -2.63
CA GLU A 113 4.24 14.49 -1.78
C GLU A 113 4.95 13.24 -2.32
N THR A 114 4.79 12.93 -3.61
CA THR A 114 5.47 11.79 -4.24
C THR A 114 6.99 11.95 -4.16
N ARG A 115 7.55 13.15 -4.41
CA ARG A 115 9.00 13.35 -4.26
C ARG A 115 9.50 13.08 -2.85
N ARG A 116 8.76 13.49 -1.82
CA ARG A 116 9.11 13.21 -0.41
C ARG A 116 9.08 11.72 -0.12
N GLN A 117 8.03 11.02 -0.56
CA GLN A 117 7.92 9.56 -0.39
C GLN A 117 9.05 8.82 -1.11
N LEU A 118 9.39 9.22 -2.34
CA LEU A 118 10.46 8.59 -3.11
C LEU A 118 11.84 8.81 -2.46
N LEU A 119 12.06 10.00 -1.88
CA LEU A 119 13.28 10.30 -1.13
C LEU A 119 13.38 9.43 0.13
N GLU A 120 12.27 9.18 0.82
CA GLU A 120 12.20 8.26 1.95
C GLU A 120 12.62 6.84 1.54
N TYR A 121 12.19 6.33 0.37
CA TYR A 121 12.68 5.05 -0.14
C TYR A 121 14.19 5.06 -0.40
N ALA A 122 14.72 6.09 -1.05
CA ALA A 122 16.14 6.20 -1.35
C ALA A 122 17.04 6.33 -0.11
N LEU A 123 16.49 6.81 1.01
CA LEU A 123 17.21 6.92 2.29
C LEU A 123 17.10 5.66 3.14
N ALA A 124 15.95 5.00 3.11
CA ALA A 124 15.69 3.82 3.94
C ALA A 124 16.17 2.52 3.30
N PHE A 125 16.20 2.45 1.97
CA PHE A 125 16.71 1.30 1.24
C PHE A 125 18.09 1.64 0.64
N ASP A 126 19.02 0.69 0.75
CA ASP A 126 20.32 0.75 0.08
C ASP A 126 20.12 0.40 -1.41
N VAL A 127 19.74 1.41 -2.21
CA VAL A 127 19.39 1.30 -3.62
C VAL A 127 19.91 2.48 -4.45
N ASP A 128 20.15 2.24 -5.73
CA ASP A 128 20.66 3.24 -6.69
C ASP A 128 19.55 4.15 -7.24
N GLY A 129 18.29 3.75 -7.08
CA GLY A 129 17.14 4.55 -7.51
C GLY A 129 15.79 3.94 -7.21
N VAL A 130 14.75 4.62 -7.68
CA VAL A 130 13.37 4.17 -7.54
C VAL A 130 12.71 4.04 -8.91
N LEU A 131 11.89 3.00 -9.08
CA LEU A 131 11.09 2.77 -10.26
C LEU A 131 9.62 3.02 -9.93
N LEU A 132 8.98 3.93 -10.67
CA LEU A 132 7.52 4.06 -10.65
C LEU A 132 6.95 3.20 -11.77
N LEU A 133 6.18 2.19 -11.40
CA LEU A 133 5.57 1.27 -12.36
C LEU A 133 4.07 1.52 -12.49
N ASP A 134 3.62 1.75 -13.72
CA ASP A 134 2.21 1.69 -14.05
C ASP A 134 1.92 0.36 -14.75
N ALA A 135 1.23 -0.55 -14.05
CA ALA A 135 0.89 -1.85 -14.60
C ALA A 135 -0.25 -1.79 -15.66
N ARG A 136 -1.04 -0.70 -15.68
CA ARG A 136 -2.14 -0.50 -16.65
C ARG A 136 -1.60 0.05 -17.96
N GLU A 137 -0.88 1.16 -17.90
CA GLU A 137 -0.25 1.80 -19.07
C GLU A 137 1.02 1.09 -19.51
N ARG A 138 1.49 0.13 -18.71
CA ARG A 138 2.75 -0.59 -18.88
C ARG A 138 3.95 0.35 -18.94
N SER A 139 3.89 1.52 -18.33
CA SER A 139 5.01 2.45 -18.25
C SER A 139 5.88 2.14 -17.03
N LEU A 140 7.16 2.47 -17.14
CA LEU A 140 8.15 2.31 -16.07
C LEU A 140 9.04 3.55 -16.10
N GLU A 141 8.90 4.41 -15.09
CA GLU A 141 9.72 5.61 -14.94
C GLU A 141 10.86 5.31 -13.97
N ARG A 142 12.10 5.60 -14.36
CA ARG A 142 13.26 5.51 -13.48
C ARG A 142 13.55 6.87 -12.87
N ILE A 143 13.74 6.88 -11.55
CA ILE A 143 14.04 8.08 -10.77
C ILE A 143 15.37 7.85 -10.06
N GLU A 144 16.32 8.72 -10.37
CA GLU A 144 17.67 8.71 -9.82
C GLU A 144 17.88 10.00 -9.01
N PHE A 145 18.51 9.89 -7.84
CA PHE A 145 18.72 11.01 -6.93
C PHE A 145 20.18 11.48 -6.98
N VAL A 146 20.46 12.44 -7.84
CA VAL A 146 21.83 12.95 -8.09
C VAL A 146 22.52 13.43 -6.79
N ALA A 147 21.79 14.12 -5.92
CA ALA A 147 22.35 14.70 -4.69
C ALA A 147 22.66 13.68 -3.58
N LEU A 148 22.05 12.49 -3.60
CA LEU A 148 22.32 11.45 -2.59
C LEU A 148 23.60 10.67 -2.85
N HIS A 149 24.05 10.65 -4.10
CA HIS A 149 25.25 9.92 -4.54
C HIS A 149 26.49 10.82 -4.63
N ALA A 150 26.32 12.13 -4.38
CA ALA A 150 27.44 13.04 -4.27
C ALA A 150 28.15 12.81 -2.92
N PRO A 151 29.48 12.69 -2.86
CA PRO A 151 30.19 12.74 -1.60
C PRO A 151 29.82 14.06 -0.91
N LEU A 152 29.33 13.99 0.33
CA LEU A 152 29.23 15.17 1.17
C LEU A 152 30.65 15.71 1.31
N ALA A 153 31.00 16.70 0.49
CA ALA A 153 32.14 17.57 0.74
C ALA A 153 31.82 18.31 2.03
N ARG A 154 32.19 17.69 3.16
CA ARG A 154 32.12 18.32 4.46
C ARG A 154 33.19 19.41 4.44
N ALA A 155 32.77 20.64 4.15
CA ALA A 155 33.56 21.81 4.52
C ALA A 155 33.76 21.73 6.05
N GLY A 156 35.03 21.66 6.45
CA GLY A 156 35.45 21.71 7.85
C GLY A 156 35.29 23.10 8.45
#